data_AF-A0A8S0SNY9-F1
#
_entry.id   AF-A0A8S0SNY9-F1
#
_cell.length_a   1.000
_cell.length_b   1.000
_cell.length_c   1.000
_cell.angle_alpha   90.00
_cell.angle_beta   90.00
_cell.angle_gamma   90.00
#
_symmetry.space_group_name_H-M   'P 1'
#
loop_
_entity.id
_entity.type
_entity.pdbx_description
1 polymer ?
#
loop_
_entity_poly.entity_id
_entity_poly.type
_entity_poly.pdbx_seq_one_letter_code
_entity_poly.pdbx_strand_id
1 'polypeptide(L)'
;MPFAIRMVRVIEQIFKAENDGVRWYVMADDDTVLLIDNLLEVLSRYDHRKYFYIGMNSESISSNDINSFGMAFGGAGYALSYPLAKAVAKNMDLCIKRHPNVFGSDHILQSCIADLGVSLTQEKGFHQIDLRRDISGFLSAHPQSPFLSLHHLDVVDPIFPSMNRFESVNHLMKAARVDQSRLLQQSVCYYKQNNWTFSVSWGYSVQIYHEIFAPSVLYRPLETFVPWKKGATPPYMFNTRVPRSDPCEVPHFLFFASIDETKMNNQIVTTYVAKSPPRSLPPSVSSSTCSTYNITKFRVLSPMKKHGGPGSRRECCDTVQVMGMDSMAIKLRNCLKDEIVA
;
A
#
# COMPACT_ATOMS: atom_id res chain seq x y z
N MET A 1 14.80 -10.91 27.13
CA MET A 1 13.49 -10.23 27.05
C MET A 1 12.36 -11.26 26.99
N PRO A 2 11.61 -11.45 28.08
CA PRO A 2 10.55 -12.47 28.12
C PRO A 2 9.45 -12.29 27.06
N PHE A 3 9.08 -11.04 26.73
CA PHE A 3 8.00 -10.77 25.77
C PHE A 3 8.35 -11.22 24.34
N ALA A 4 9.54 -10.86 23.84
CA ALA A 4 9.99 -11.22 22.50
C ALA A 4 10.10 -12.75 22.33
N ILE A 5 10.56 -13.43 23.38
CA ILE A 5 10.62 -14.90 23.42
C ILE A 5 9.21 -15.51 23.39
N ARG A 6 8.23 -14.92 24.08
CA ARG A 6 6.83 -15.40 24.02
C ARG A 6 6.25 -15.22 22.63
N MET A 7 6.49 -14.07 21.99
CA MET A 7 5.98 -13.78 20.65
C MET A 7 6.57 -14.70 19.59
N VAL A 8 7.89 -14.92 19.56
CA VAL A 8 8.48 -15.85 18.57
C VAL A 8 8.00 -17.30 18.74
N ARG A 9 7.69 -17.69 19.98
CA ARG A 9 7.14 -19.02 20.27
C ARG A 9 5.70 -19.22 19.76
N VAL A 10 4.97 -18.17 19.38
CA VAL A 10 3.62 -18.30 18.82
C VAL A 10 3.62 -19.24 17.61
N ILE A 11 4.64 -19.17 16.76
CA ILE A 11 4.79 -20.08 15.59
C ILE A 11 4.92 -21.54 16.04
N GLU A 12 5.74 -21.79 17.07
CA GLU A 12 5.88 -23.13 17.64
C GLU A 12 4.57 -23.64 18.24
N GLN A 13 3.83 -22.78 18.96
CA GLN A 13 2.56 -23.16 19.59
C GLN A 13 1.47 -23.43 18.56
N ILE A 14 1.29 -22.56 17.57
CA ILE A 14 0.30 -22.74 16.50
C ILE A 14 0.61 -24.00 15.70
N PHE A 15 1.88 -24.25 15.36
CA PHE A 15 2.28 -25.47 14.65
C PHE A 15 1.96 -26.75 15.44
N LYS A 16 2.12 -26.73 16.77
CA LYS A 16 1.78 -27.88 17.64
C LYS A 16 0.28 -28.06 17.82
N ALA A 17 -0.50 -26.96 17.78
CA ALA A 17 -1.95 -27.00 17.92
C ALA A 17 -2.65 -27.48 16.65
N GLU A 18 -2.15 -27.11 15.47
CA GLU A 18 -2.80 -27.41 14.19
C GLU A 18 -1.76 -27.70 13.09
N ASN A 19 -1.77 -28.92 12.56
CA ASN A 19 -0.80 -29.36 11.57
C ASN A 19 -1.37 -30.21 10.42
N ASP A 20 -2.65 -30.57 10.45
CA ASP A 20 -3.28 -31.37 9.40
C ASP A 20 -3.77 -30.48 8.26
N GLY A 21 -3.21 -30.67 7.06
CA GLY A 21 -3.63 -29.97 5.84
C GLY A 21 -3.21 -28.49 5.72
N VAL A 22 -2.57 -27.91 6.74
CA VAL A 22 -2.07 -26.52 6.71
C VAL A 22 -0.94 -26.36 5.69
N ARG A 23 -1.02 -25.33 4.84
CA ARG A 23 -0.01 -25.02 3.81
C ARG A 23 0.89 -23.84 4.18
N TRP A 24 0.31 -22.85 4.85
CA TRP A 24 0.95 -21.58 5.19
C TRP A 24 0.58 -21.19 6.62
N TYR A 25 1.56 -20.70 7.37
CA TYR A 25 1.38 -20.06 8.66
C TYR A 25 1.61 -18.56 8.48
N VAL A 26 0.60 -17.74 8.78
CA VAL A 26 0.67 -16.29 8.64
C VAL A 26 0.67 -15.66 10.03
N MET A 27 1.60 -14.72 10.27
CA MET A 27 1.67 -13.95 11.50
C MET A 27 1.58 -12.46 11.15
N ALA A 28 0.84 -11.71 11.97
CA ALA A 28 0.69 -10.26 11.90
C ALA A 28 0.34 -9.72 13.31
N ASP A 29 0.55 -8.43 13.54
CA ASP A 29 0.16 -7.77 14.78
C ASP A 29 -1.36 -7.49 14.81
N ASP A 30 -1.91 -7.26 16.01
CA ASP A 30 -3.36 -7.08 16.23
C ASP A 30 -3.91 -5.73 15.74
N ASP A 31 -3.02 -4.81 15.37
CA ASP A 31 -3.31 -3.52 14.72
C ASP A 31 -3.06 -3.53 13.20
N THR A 32 -2.89 -4.72 12.61
CA THR A 32 -2.60 -4.90 11.19
C THR A 32 -3.85 -5.30 10.41
N VAL A 33 -4.10 -4.62 9.30
CA VAL A 33 -5.18 -5.00 8.37
C VAL A 33 -4.61 -5.89 7.28
N LEU A 34 -5.15 -7.11 7.11
CA LEU A 34 -4.76 -8.05 6.04
C LEU A 34 -5.81 -8.12 4.92
N LEU A 35 -5.34 -8.09 3.67
CA LEU A 35 -6.14 -8.24 2.46
C LEU A 35 -6.11 -9.70 2.04
N ILE A 36 -6.99 -10.50 2.64
CA ILE A 36 -6.93 -11.96 2.59
C ILE A 36 -7.02 -12.52 1.15
N ASP A 37 -7.85 -11.96 0.27
CA ASP A 37 -7.97 -12.48 -1.09
C ASP A 37 -6.68 -12.26 -1.88
N ASN A 38 -6.08 -11.07 -1.75
CA ASN A 38 -4.78 -10.79 -2.36
C ASN A 38 -3.67 -11.65 -1.75
N LEU A 39 -3.68 -11.86 -0.43
CA LEU A 39 -2.70 -12.70 0.26
C LEU A 39 -2.76 -14.15 -0.25
N LEU A 40 -3.96 -14.73 -0.35
CA LEU A 40 -4.15 -16.08 -0.89
C LEU A 40 -3.68 -16.17 -2.35
N GLU A 41 -3.97 -15.15 -3.17
CA GLU A 41 -3.51 -15.10 -4.55
C GLU A 41 -1.96 -15.08 -4.62
N VAL A 42 -1.31 -14.25 -3.81
CA VAL A 42 0.15 -14.17 -3.75
C VAL A 42 0.75 -15.50 -3.31
N LEU A 43 0.27 -16.07 -2.21
CA LEU A 43 0.80 -17.33 -1.67
C LEU A 43 0.59 -18.52 -2.63
N SER A 44 -0.44 -18.47 -3.48
CA SER A 44 -0.70 -19.51 -4.50
C SER A 44 0.40 -19.61 -5.57
N ARG A 45 1.22 -18.57 -5.72
CA ARG A 45 2.33 -18.52 -6.69
C ARG A 45 3.55 -19.32 -6.22
N TYR A 46 3.60 -19.68 -4.94
CA TYR A 46 4.74 -20.34 -4.33
C TYR A 46 4.43 -21.82 -4.05
N ASP A 47 5.41 -22.69 -4.30
CA ASP A 47 5.29 -24.10 -3.93
C ASP A 47 5.43 -24.26 -2.41
N HIS A 48 4.28 -24.29 -1.72
CA HIS A 48 4.18 -24.43 -0.26
C HIS A 48 4.86 -25.68 0.34
N ARG A 49 5.35 -26.61 -0.49
CA ARG A 49 6.14 -27.79 -0.08
C ARG A 49 7.64 -27.50 0.02
N LYS A 50 8.09 -26.31 -0.38
CA LYS A 50 9.47 -25.82 -0.24
C LYS A 50 9.58 -24.86 0.94
N TYR A 51 10.80 -24.49 1.30
CA TYR A 51 11.04 -23.50 2.36
C TYR A 51 10.86 -22.08 1.82
N PHE A 52 9.78 -21.43 2.24
CA PHE A 52 9.50 -20.03 1.95
C PHE A 52 9.23 -19.24 3.23
N TYR A 53 9.98 -18.16 3.38
CA TYR A 53 9.73 -17.06 4.33
C TYR A 53 9.36 -15.83 3.50
N ILE A 54 8.08 -15.47 3.49
CA ILE A 54 7.53 -14.43 2.60
C ILE A 54 7.05 -13.25 3.45
N GLY A 55 7.46 -12.04 3.12
CA GLY A 55 7.04 -10.82 3.82
C GLY A 55 7.74 -9.61 3.24
N MET A 56 7.84 -8.51 3.99
CA MET A 56 8.56 -7.33 3.54
C MET A 56 9.31 -6.64 4.68
N ASN A 57 10.36 -5.93 4.29
CA ASN A 57 11.07 -5.02 5.17
C ASN A 57 10.22 -3.80 5.50
N SER A 58 10.67 -3.03 6.49
CA SER A 58 10.11 -1.72 6.81
C SER A 58 10.41 -0.69 5.71
N GLU A 59 9.52 0.28 5.53
CA GLU A 59 9.75 1.46 4.68
C GLU A 59 10.91 2.34 5.19
N SER A 60 11.34 2.19 6.44
CA SER A 60 12.37 2.97 7.12
C SER A 60 13.74 2.31 7.05
N ILE A 61 14.72 3.01 6.46
CA ILE A 61 16.13 2.53 6.41
C ILE A 61 16.65 2.28 7.82
N SER A 62 16.40 3.21 8.75
CA SER A 62 16.87 3.08 10.13
C SER A 62 16.29 1.86 10.85
N SER A 63 15.04 1.49 10.57
CA SER A 63 14.41 0.31 11.16
C SER A 63 15.05 -0.97 10.64
N ASN A 64 15.36 -1.02 9.34
CA ASN A 64 16.03 -2.16 8.70
C ASN A 64 17.49 -2.30 9.15
N ASP A 65 18.22 -1.19 9.29
CA ASP A 65 19.61 -1.16 9.74
C ASP A 65 19.76 -1.62 11.20
N ILE A 66 18.87 -1.18 12.08
CA ILE A 66 18.87 -1.58 13.50
C ILE A 66 18.47 -3.05 13.68
N ASN A 67 17.53 -3.53 12.87
CA ASN A 67 17.05 -4.91 12.95
C ASN A 67 17.78 -5.76 11.92
N SER A 68 17.21 -5.94 10.72
CA SER A 68 17.87 -6.68 9.64
C SER A 68 17.18 -6.39 8.30
N PHE A 69 17.98 -6.17 7.24
CA PHE A 69 17.49 -6.14 5.86
C PHE A 69 17.00 -7.52 5.37
N GLY A 70 17.33 -8.60 6.09
CA GLY A 70 16.85 -9.96 5.81
C GLY A 70 15.57 -10.35 6.56
N MET A 71 14.96 -9.42 7.31
CA MET A 71 13.81 -9.67 8.19
C MET A 71 12.52 -9.13 7.60
N ALA A 72 11.48 -9.97 7.55
CA ALA A 72 10.12 -9.49 7.42
C ALA A 72 9.65 -8.91 8.75
N PHE A 73 9.13 -7.69 8.74
CA PHE A 73 8.61 -7.06 9.94
C PHE A 73 7.24 -7.65 10.29
N GLY A 74 7.05 -8.04 11.56
CA GLY A 74 5.86 -8.71 12.06
C GLY A 74 4.60 -7.85 12.02
N GLY A 75 4.73 -6.54 12.21
CA GLY A 75 3.62 -5.60 12.03
C GLY A 75 3.10 -5.60 10.59
N ALA A 76 3.97 -5.55 9.58
CA ALA A 76 3.54 -5.74 8.19
C ALA A 76 2.90 -7.13 7.99
N GLY A 77 3.35 -8.12 8.75
CA GLY A 77 2.98 -9.51 8.63
C GLY A 77 3.84 -10.27 7.63
N TYR A 78 3.86 -11.59 7.81
CA TYR A 78 4.64 -12.52 6.99
C TYR A 78 4.02 -13.91 6.98
N ALA A 79 4.43 -14.71 6.00
CA ALA A 79 4.00 -16.08 5.82
C ALA A 79 5.19 -17.06 5.81
N LEU A 80 5.02 -18.18 6.50
CA LEU A 80 5.93 -19.32 6.48
C LEU A 80 5.24 -20.49 5.80
N SER A 81 5.91 -21.09 4.81
CA SER A 81 5.47 -22.38 4.27
C SER A 81 5.47 -23.45 5.36
N TYR A 82 4.56 -24.42 5.29
CA TYR A 82 4.46 -25.52 6.25
C TYR A 82 5.80 -26.18 6.62
N PRO A 83 6.64 -26.64 5.67
CA PRO A 83 7.87 -27.35 6.02
C PRO A 83 8.91 -26.44 6.70
N LEU A 84 8.90 -25.13 6.42
CA LEU A 84 9.73 -24.16 7.14
C LEU A 84 9.23 -23.95 8.56
N ALA A 85 7.92 -23.75 8.75
CA ALA A 85 7.33 -23.59 10.08
C ALA A 85 7.62 -24.81 10.97
N LYS A 86 7.53 -26.02 10.41
CA LYS A 86 7.92 -27.27 11.09
C LYS A 86 9.38 -27.28 11.53
N ALA A 87 10.29 -26.86 10.65
CA ALA A 87 11.72 -26.83 10.95
C ALA A 87 12.05 -25.78 12.03
N VAL A 88 11.42 -24.60 11.98
CA VAL A 88 11.54 -23.55 13.00
C VAL A 88 11.01 -24.05 14.35
N ALA A 89 9.79 -24.60 14.39
CA ALA A 89 9.18 -25.12 15.61
C ALA A 89 10.03 -26.20 16.28
N LYS A 90 10.63 -27.11 15.49
CA LYS A 90 11.53 -28.17 16.00
C LYS A 90 12.81 -27.61 16.64
N ASN A 91 13.34 -26.49 16.14
CA ASN A 91 14.63 -25.95 16.55
C ASN A 91 14.53 -24.67 17.41
N MET A 92 13.33 -24.26 17.81
CA MET A 92 13.05 -22.99 18.47
C MET A 92 13.93 -22.76 19.72
N ASP A 93 14.01 -23.76 20.61
CA ASP A 93 14.81 -23.65 21.85
C ASP A 93 16.30 -23.49 21.59
N LEU A 94 16.83 -24.23 20.61
CA LEU A 94 18.23 -24.15 20.21
C LEU A 94 18.54 -22.77 19.60
N CYS A 95 17.66 -22.29 18.72
CA CYS A 95 17.80 -20.97 18.12
C CYS A 95 17.81 -19.85 19.17
N ILE A 96 16.83 -19.82 20.08
CA ILE A 96 16.73 -18.77 21.12
C ILE A 96 17.99 -18.76 21.99
N LYS A 97 18.55 -19.93 22.32
CA LYS A 97 19.81 -20.04 23.07
C LYS A 97 21.02 -19.53 22.28
N ARG A 98 21.04 -19.72 20.97
CA ARG A 98 22.11 -19.29 20.07
C ARG A 98 22.14 -17.77 19.87
N HIS A 99 20.99 -17.12 19.96
CA HIS A 99 20.82 -15.68 19.71
C HIS A 99 20.36 -14.90 20.95
N PRO A 100 21.11 -14.91 22.07
CA PRO A 100 20.64 -14.34 23.34
C PRO A 100 20.53 -12.81 23.34
N ASN A 101 21.23 -12.15 22.42
CA ASN A 101 21.35 -10.69 22.35
C ASN A 101 20.49 -10.04 21.25
N VAL A 102 19.76 -10.83 20.46
CA VAL A 102 18.90 -10.32 19.39
C VAL A 102 17.63 -9.70 20.00
N PHE A 103 17.31 -8.47 19.57
CA PHE A 103 16.16 -7.72 20.05
C PHE A 103 14.95 -7.88 19.13
N GLY A 104 13.76 -8.08 19.70
CA GLY A 104 12.50 -8.23 18.96
C GLY A 104 12.22 -9.67 18.52
N SER A 105 10.94 -10.06 18.49
CA SER A 105 10.53 -11.41 18.09
C SER A 105 10.87 -11.71 16.65
N ASP A 106 10.69 -10.74 15.76
CA ASP A 106 10.83 -10.93 14.33
C ASP A 106 12.29 -11.13 13.93
N HIS A 107 13.20 -10.41 14.60
CA HIS A 107 14.63 -10.55 14.37
C HIS A 107 15.17 -11.88 14.93
N ILE A 108 14.65 -12.33 16.08
CA ILE A 108 14.94 -13.68 16.59
C ILE A 108 14.47 -14.72 15.58
N LEU A 109 13.22 -14.62 15.09
CA LEU A 109 12.68 -15.54 14.10
C LEU A 109 13.52 -15.56 12.82
N GLN A 110 13.86 -14.38 12.29
CA GLN A 110 14.69 -14.26 11.10
C GLN A 110 16.05 -14.93 11.30
N SER A 111 16.67 -14.76 12.47
CA SER A 111 17.92 -15.43 12.82
C SER A 111 17.77 -16.96 12.83
N CYS A 112 16.66 -17.49 13.39
CA CYS A 112 16.36 -18.92 13.34
C CYS A 112 16.20 -19.45 11.92
N ILE A 113 15.50 -18.71 11.07
CA ILE A 113 15.27 -19.07 9.67
C ILE A 113 16.58 -19.01 8.87
N ALA A 114 17.45 -18.05 9.17
CA ALA A 114 18.78 -17.94 8.57
C ALA A 114 19.71 -19.09 8.97
N ASP A 115 19.65 -19.58 10.22
CA ASP A 115 20.38 -20.80 10.63
C ASP A 115 19.94 -22.05 9.82
N LEU A 116 18.73 -22.05 9.25
CA LEU A 116 18.24 -23.08 8.33
C LEU A 116 18.63 -22.83 6.86
N GLY A 117 19.36 -21.75 6.57
CA GLY A 117 19.81 -21.38 5.22
C GLY A 117 18.71 -20.79 4.33
N VAL A 118 17.61 -20.28 4.91
CA VAL A 118 16.49 -19.71 4.16
C VAL A 118 16.53 -18.18 4.23
N SER A 119 16.38 -17.54 3.07
CA SER A 119 16.34 -16.07 2.96
C SER A 119 14.91 -15.55 2.82
N LEU A 120 14.71 -14.29 3.19
CA LEU A 120 13.45 -13.58 2.98
C LEU A 120 13.12 -13.48 1.48
N THR A 121 11.90 -13.89 1.13
CA THR A 121 11.27 -13.62 -0.15
C THR A 121 10.40 -12.37 0.00
N GLN A 122 10.80 -11.29 -0.65
CA GLN A 122 10.13 -10.00 -0.51
C GLN A 122 8.86 -9.90 -1.36
N GLU A 123 7.74 -9.57 -0.73
CA GLU A 123 6.47 -9.23 -1.39
C GLU A 123 6.08 -7.79 -1.06
N LYS A 124 6.12 -6.91 -2.07
CA LYS A 124 6.03 -5.44 -1.91
C LYS A 124 4.70 -4.91 -1.37
N GLY A 125 3.70 -5.76 -1.23
CA GLY A 125 2.39 -5.40 -0.71
C GLY A 125 2.23 -5.50 0.80
N PHE A 126 3.22 -6.06 1.51
CA PHE A 126 3.25 -6.01 2.97
C PHE A 126 3.85 -4.68 3.41
N HIS A 127 3.16 -3.96 4.30
CA HIS A 127 3.58 -2.63 4.74
C HIS A 127 3.63 -2.50 6.25
N GLN A 128 4.83 -2.27 6.78
CA GLN A 128 5.05 -1.98 8.20
C GLN A 128 4.55 -0.57 8.53
N ILE A 129 4.70 0.38 7.60
CA ILE A 129 4.38 1.79 7.83
C ILE A 129 5.14 2.33 9.05
N ASP A 130 6.46 2.10 9.06
CA ASP A 130 7.36 2.92 9.87
C ASP A 130 7.50 4.31 9.23
N LEU A 131 6.38 5.02 9.20
CA LEU A 131 6.16 6.39 8.74
C LEU A 131 5.27 7.06 9.79
N ARG A 132 5.22 8.39 9.81
CA ARG A 132 4.34 9.13 10.73
C ARG A 132 3.54 10.18 10.00
N ARG A 133 2.44 10.62 10.63
CA ARG A 133 1.52 11.67 10.14
C ARG A 133 0.81 11.22 8.86
N ASP A 134 0.69 12.11 7.88
CA ASP A 134 -0.09 11.92 6.66
C ASP A 134 0.62 10.99 5.67
N ILE A 135 0.16 9.74 5.56
CA ILE A 135 0.65 8.76 4.58
C ILE A 135 -0.08 8.82 3.23
N SER A 136 -0.86 9.87 2.95
CA SER A 136 -1.65 9.96 1.71
C SER A 136 -0.81 9.91 0.44
N GLY A 137 0.38 10.52 0.44
CA GLY A 137 1.31 10.45 -0.68
C GLY A 137 1.82 9.03 -0.94
N PHE A 138 2.03 8.23 0.11
CA PHE A 138 2.42 6.83 0.02
C PHE A 138 1.30 5.96 -0.57
N LEU A 139 0.10 6.03 0.02
CA LEU A 139 -1.06 5.26 -0.43
C LEU A 139 -1.54 5.65 -1.85
N SER A 140 -1.28 6.89 -2.27
CA SER A 140 -1.63 7.37 -3.63
C SER A 140 -0.68 6.87 -4.73
N ALA A 141 0.53 6.43 -4.36
CA ALA A 141 1.57 6.01 -5.29
C ALA A 141 2.05 4.58 -5.02
N HIS A 142 1.14 3.70 -4.58
CA HIS A 142 1.46 2.32 -4.27
C HIS A 142 2.14 1.62 -5.48
N PRO A 143 3.19 0.81 -5.24
CA PRO A 143 3.87 0.07 -6.29
C PRO A 143 2.90 -0.84 -7.05
N GLN A 144 3.30 -1.27 -8.24
CA GLN A 144 2.50 -2.23 -9.01
C GLN A 144 2.69 -3.65 -8.44
N SER A 145 1.99 -3.92 -7.35
CA SER A 145 1.89 -5.21 -6.67
C SER A 145 0.54 -5.30 -5.96
N PRO A 146 0.01 -6.50 -5.69
CA PRO A 146 -1.16 -6.62 -4.82
C PRO A 146 -0.87 -5.97 -3.47
N PHE A 147 -1.81 -5.20 -2.94
CA PHE A 147 -1.72 -4.66 -1.59
C PHE A 147 -2.15 -5.74 -0.59
N LEU A 148 -1.29 -6.09 0.38
CA LEU A 148 -1.44 -7.27 1.23
C LEU A 148 -1.73 -6.93 2.67
N SER A 149 -1.08 -5.88 3.20
CA SER A 149 -1.31 -5.46 4.56
C SER A 149 -1.00 -3.99 4.78
N LEU A 150 -1.53 -3.45 5.88
CA LEU A 150 -1.25 -2.11 6.34
C LEU A 150 -1.14 -2.09 7.86
N HIS A 151 0.04 -1.74 8.35
CA HIS A 151 0.34 -1.47 9.75
C HIS A 151 0.60 0.04 9.95
N HIS A 152 1.36 0.41 10.98
CA HIS A 152 0.93 1.00 12.24
C HIS A 152 -0.15 2.11 12.17
N LEU A 153 -1.43 1.72 12.16
CA LEU A 153 -2.56 2.64 11.88
C LEU A 153 -2.86 3.67 12.98
N ASP A 154 -2.49 3.41 14.22
CA ASP A 154 -2.63 4.30 15.39
C ASP A 154 -1.57 5.41 15.45
N VAL A 155 -0.46 5.28 14.71
CA VAL A 155 0.61 6.31 14.68
C VAL A 155 0.47 7.27 13.51
N VAL A 156 -0.12 6.82 12.40
CA VAL A 156 -0.39 7.66 11.22
C VAL A 156 -1.70 8.43 11.36
N ASP A 157 -1.86 9.51 10.59
CA ASP A 157 -3.13 10.21 10.50
C ASP A 157 -4.19 9.30 9.86
N PRO A 158 -5.50 9.51 10.12
CA PRO A 158 -6.54 8.70 9.49
C PRO A 158 -6.40 8.67 7.96
N ILE A 159 -6.56 7.48 7.36
CA ILE A 159 -6.43 7.28 5.90
C ILE A 159 -7.29 8.27 5.11
N PHE A 160 -8.48 8.60 5.66
CA PHE A 160 -9.38 9.62 5.11
C PHE A 160 -9.46 10.83 6.06
N PRO A 161 -9.10 12.06 5.63
CA PRO A 161 -8.96 13.22 6.52
C PRO A 161 -10.20 13.70 7.29
N SER A 162 -11.40 13.23 6.92
CA SER A 162 -12.68 13.60 7.55
C SER A 162 -13.29 12.50 8.41
N MET A 163 -12.51 11.44 8.69
CA MET A 163 -12.93 10.27 9.44
C MET A 163 -11.94 10.01 10.58
N ASN A 164 -12.37 9.29 11.61
CA ASN A 164 -11.41 8.72 12.56
C ASN A 164 -10.68 7.51 11.95
N ARG A 165 -9.66 6.98 12.63
CA ARG A 165 -8.83 5.87 12.12
C ARG A 165 -9.65 4.62 11.79
N PHE A 166 -10.52 4.20 12.71
CA PHE A 166 -11.36 3.01 12.54
C PHE A 166 -12.36 3.18 11.38
N GLU A 167 -13.04 4.31 11.32
CA GLU A 167 -13.95 4.65 10.20
C GLU A 167 -13.21 4.68 8.87
N SER A 168 -12.00 5.26 8.85
CA SER A 168 -11.19 5.37 7.65
C SER A 168 -10.81 4.01 7.08
N VAL A 169 -10.40 3.07 7.95
CA VAL A 169 -10.09 1.70 7.55
C VAL A 169 -11.34 1.01 7.01
N ASN A 170 -12.45 1.07 7.73
CA ASN A 170 -13.72 0.49 7.27
C ASN A 170 -14.17 1.07 5.93
N HIS A 171 -13.92 2.36 5.71
CA HIS A 171 -14.24 3.04 4.46
C HIS A 171 -13.36 2.56 3.30
N LEU A 172 -12.04 2.40 3.50
CA LEU A 172 -11.14 1.78 2.51
C LEU A 172 -11.60 0.37 2.17
N MET A 173 -12.01 -0.40 3.19
CA MET A 173 -12.47 -1.77 3.01
C MET A 173 -13.76 -1.90 2.18
N LYS A 174 -14.55 -0.83 2.02
CA LYS A 174 -15.69 -0.85 1.09
C LYS A 174 -15.22 -1.06 -0.36
N ALA A 175 -14.14 -0.39 -0.78
CA ALA A 175 -13.55 -0.61 -2.10
C ALA A 175 -12.85 -1.97 -2.18
N ALA A 176 -12.13 -2.36 -1.12
CA ALA A 176 -11.43 -3.65 -1.04
C ALA A 176 -12.39 -4.84 -1.23
N ARG A 177 -13.59 -4.79 -0.64
CA ARG A 177 -14.62 -5.84 -0.76
C ARG A 177 -15.13 -6.03 -2.19
N VAL A 178 -15.06 -4.99 -3.03
CA VAL A 178 -15.46 -5.07 -4.43
C VAL A 178 -14.31 -5.57 -5.30
N ASP A 179 -13.11 -5.04 -5.12
CA ASP A 179 -11.92 -5.52 -5.84
C ASP A 179 -10.61 -5.25 -5.07
N GLN A 180 -10.14 -6.24 -4.31
CA GLN A 180 -8.84 -6.17 -3.63
C GLN A 180 -7.67 -6.05 -4.61
N SER A 181 -7.76 -6.67 -5.80
CA SER A 181 -6.64 -6.70 -6.76
C SER A 181 -6.31 -5.33 -7.34
N ARG A 182 -7.32 -4.43 -7.37
CA ARG A 182 -7.16 -3.05 -7.84
C ARG A 182 -6.93 -2.05 -6.70
N LEU A 183 -7.12 -2.42 -5.43
CA LEU A 183 -6.98 -1.51 -4.30
C LEU A 183 -5.59 -0.85 -4.30
N LEU A 184 -5.57 0.49 -4.20
CA LEU A 184 -4.40 1.36 -4.27
C LEU A 184 -3.61 1.33 -5.59
N GLN A 185 -4.03 0.55 -6.59
CA GLN A 185 -3.32 0.53 -7.87
C GLN A 185 -3.39 1.90 -8.53
N GLN A 186 -2.22 2.47 -8.78
CA GLN A 186 -2.08 3.76 -9.41
C GLN A 186 -2.23 3.65 -10.94
N SER A 187 -3.07 4.50 -11.53
CA SER A 187 -3.22 4.72 -12.97
C SER A 187 -3.02 6.20 -13.27
N VAL A 188 -2.34 6.54 -14.36
CA VAL A 188 -2.04 7.92 -14.76
C VAL A 188 -2.74 8.23 -16.07
N CYS A 189 -3.47 9.35 -16.11
CA CYS A 189 -4.33 9.75 -17.21
C CYS A 189 -4.09 11.20 -17.59
N TYR A 190 -4.24 11.52 -18.87
CA TYR A 190 -3.97 12.85 -19.39
C TYR A 190 -5.22 13.49 -19.97
N TYR A 191 -5.50 14.71 -19.53
CA TYR A 191 -6.51 15.57 -20.15
C TYR A 191 -5.79 16.59 -21.03
N LYS A 192 -5.52 16.20 -22.27
CA LYS A 192 -4.67 16.96 -23.20
C LYS A 192 -5.24 18.33 -23.57
N GLN A 193 -6.56 18.50 -23.55
CA GLN A 193 -7.21 19.79 -23.83
C GLN A 193 -6.78 20.89 -22.87
N ASN A 194 -6.51 20.56 -21.59
CA ASN A 194 -6.14 21.52 -20.56
C ASN A 194 -4.72 21.30 -20.02
N ASN A 195 -3.94 20.39 -20.60
CA ASN A 195 -2.62 19.97 -20.12
C ASN A 195 -2.63 19.47 -18.67
N TRP A 196 -3.63 18.69 -18.27
CA TRP A 196 -3.71 18.15 -16.91
C TRP A 196 -3.31 16.68 -16.82
N THR A 197 -2.82 16.31 -15.64
CA THR A 197 -2.58 14.91 -15.27
C THR A 197 -3.50 14.50 -14.14
N PHE A 198 -4.13 13.35 -14.28
CA PHE A 198 -4.87 12.69 -13.21
C PHE A 198 -4.10 11.44 -12.77
N SER A 199 -3.74 11.39 -11.49
CA SER A 199 -3.19 10.18 -10.86
C SER A 199 -4.27 9.57 -9.97
N VAL A 200 -4.75 8.39 -10.37
CA VAL A 200 -5.81 7.66 -9.68
C VAL A 200 -5.22 6.53 -8.87
N SER A 201 -5.38 6.55 -7.56
CA SER A 201 -5.18 5.40 -6.67
C SER A 201 -6.55 4.77 -6.41
N TRP A 202 -6.82 3.63 -7.06
CA TRP A 202 -8.16 3.07 -7.10
C TRP A 202 -8.66 2.68 -5.70
N GLY A 203 -9.90 3.07 -5.38
CA GLY A 203 -10.48 2.89 -4.05
C GLY A 203 -9.96 3.83 -2.96
N TYR A 204 -9.04 4.76 -3.28
CA TYR A 204 -8.46 5.67 -2.28
C TYR A 204 -8.49 7.15 -2.67
N SER A 205 -7.78 7.56 -3.73
CA SER A 205 -7.63 8.97 -4.06
C SER A 205 -7.53 9.24 -5.56
N VAL A 206 -7.83 10.47 -5.96
CA VAL A 206 -7.51 11.05 -7.26
C VAL A 206 -6.75 12.34 -7.01
N GLN A 207 -5.57 12.45 -7.60
CA GLN A 207 -4.75 13.66 -7.59
C GLN A 207 -4.84 14.34 -8.96
N ILE A 208 -5.24 15.60 -8.99
CA ILE A 208 -5.33 16.41 -10.20
C ILE A 208 -4.15 17.39 -10.23
N TYR A 209 -3.37 17.33 -11.29
CA TYR A 209 -2.26 18.25 -11.57
C TYR A 209 -2.62 19.13 -12.76
N HIS A 210 -2.40 20.43 -12.64
CA HIS A 210 -2.62 21.40 -13.72
C HIS A 210 -1.41 21.50 -14.68
N GLU A 211 -0.68 20.40 -14.82
CA GLU A 211 0.46 20.23 -15.72
C GLU A 211 0.58 18.75 -16.13
N ILE A 212 1.26 18.49 -17.25
CA ILE A 212 1.59 17.15 -17.72
C ILE A 212 2.79 16.60 -16.94
N PHE A 213 2.56 15.55 -16.15
CA PHE A 213 3.59 14.83 -15.42
C PHE A 213 3.78 13.42 -15.99
N ALA A 214 5.03 13.03 -16.23
CA ALA A 214 5.36 11.67 -16.64
C ALA A 214 5.02 10.66 -15.52
N PRO A 215 4.61 9.42 -15.85
CA PRO A 215 4.29 8.43 -14.83
C PRO A 215 5.49 8.08 -13.94
N SER A 216 6.71 8.11 -14.48
CA SER A 216 7.96 7.90 -13.73
C SER A 216 8.17 8.94 -12.61
N VAL A 217 7.58 10.14 -12.75
CA VAL A 217 7.58 11.16 -11.69
C VAL A 217 6.51 10.85 -10.65
N LEU A 218 5.30 10.53 -11.09
CA LEU A 218 4.13 10.33 -10.22
C LEU A 218 4.13 9.00 -9.46
N TYR A 219 4.88 8.00 -9.94
CA TYR A 219 5.09 6.73 -9.22
C TYR A 219 5.99 6.92 -7.99
N ARG A 220 6.65 8.08 -7.84
CA ARG A 220 7.30 8.45 -6.59
C ARG A 220 6.27 9.13 -5.67
N PRO A 221 6.07 8.61 -4.46
CA PRO A 221 5.12 9.20 -3.53
C PRO A 221 5.49 10.64 -3.19
N LEU A 222 4.47 11.49 -3.07
CA LEU A 222 4.62 12.81 -2.47
C LEU A 222 5.00 12.62 -1.00
N GLU A 223 6.03 13.31 -0.52
CA GLU A 223 6.47 13.19 0.88
C GLU A 223 5.55 13.98 1.82
N THR A 224 4.32 13.47 2.00
CA THR A 224 3.33 13.98 2.96
C THR A 224 3.60 13.47 4.39
N PHE A 225 4.35 12.37 4.48
CA PHE A 225 4.71 11.66 5.70
C PHE A 225 6.10 12.09 6.19
N VAL A 226 6.43 11.73 7.43
CA VAL A 226 7.78 11.94 7.99
C VAL A 226 8.41 10.62 8.44
N PRO A 227 9.75 10.53 8.54
CA PRO A 227 10.42 9.29 8.93
C PRO A 227 10.02 8.81 10.34
N TRP A 228 10.00 7.48 10.54
CA TRP A 228 9.75 6.87 11.85
C TRP A 228 10.74 7.30 12.92
N LYS A 229 12.02 7.30 12.55
CA LYS A 229 13.17 7.76 13.34
C LYS A 229 14.04 8.68 12.49
N LYS A 230 14.67 9.66 13.15
CA LYS A 230 15.68 10.52 12.53
C LYS A 230 17.03 9.79 12.50
N GLY A 231 17.89 10.14 11.55
CA GLY A 231 19.30 9.74 11.55
C GLY A 231 19.77 9.01 10.29
N ALA A 232 18.87 8.45 9.49
CA ALA A 232 19.23 7.82 8.21
C ALA A 232 19.16 8.84 7.06
N THR A 233 20.13 8.77 6.13
CA THR A 233 20.14 9.54 4.87
C THR A 233 20.53 8.61 3.71
N PRO A 234 19.62 8.27 2.79
CA PRO A 234 18.20 8.63 2.79
C PRO A 234 17.42 7.98 3.96
N PRO A 235 16.24 8.50 4.34
CA PRO A 235 15.45 7.95 5.44
C PRO A 235 14.56 6.76 5.03
N TYR A 236 14.20 6.64 3.75
CA TYR A 236 13.22 5.67 3.24
C TYR A 236 13.85 4.65 2.28
N MET A 237 13.26 3.47 2.20
CA MET A 237 13.61 2.41 1.24
C MET A 237 13.15 2.69 -0.21
N PHE A 238 12.69 3.92 -0.48
CA PHE A 238 12.20 4.36 -1.79
C PHE A 238 12.44 5.86 -1.99
N ASN A 239 12.42 6.30 -3.24
CA ASN A 239 12.55 7.72 -3.58
C ASN A 239 11.20 8.43 -3.45
N THR A 240 11.21 9.60 -2.81
CA THR A 240 10.06 10.48 -2.69
C THR A 240 10.17 11.66 -3.66
N ARG A 241 9.10 12.43 -3.77
CA ARG A 241 9.14 13.79 -4.33
C ARG A 241 8.71 14.78 -3.25
N VAL A 242 9.51 15.84 -3.11
CA VAL A 242 9.27 16.89 -2.11
C VAL A 242 8.02 17.69 -2.51
N PRO A 243 7.09 17.96 -1.57
CA PRO A 243 6.01 18.91 -1.80
C PRO A 243 6.58 20.26 -2.23
N ARG A 244 6.22 20.72 -3.43
CA ARG A 244 6.61 22.05 -3.92
C ARG A 244 5.69 23.10 -3.31
N SER A 245 6.20 24.32 -3.18
CA SER A 245 5.42 25.49 -2.76
C SER A 245 4.59 26.10 -3.90
N ASP A 246 4.87 25.72 -5.14
CA ASP A 246 4.11 26.18 -6.32
C ASP A 246 2.69 25.60 -6.29
N PRO A 247 1.63 26.44 -6.23
CA PRO A 247 0.24 26.00 -6.26
C PRO A 247 -0.13 25.16 -7.49
N CYS A 248 0.58 25.32 -8.61
CA CYS A 248 0.35 24.54 -9.83
C CYS A 248 0.88 23.10 -9.75
N GLU A 249 1.91 22.89 -8.94
CA GLU A 249 2.56 21.59 -8.76
C GLU A 249 1.98 20.80 -7.57
N VAL A 250 1.24 21.48 -6.68
CA VAL A 250 0.50 20.85 -5.60
C VAL A 250 -0.77 20.22 -6.19
N PRO A 251 -0.95 18.90 -6.08
CA PRO A 251 -2.14 18.26 -6.61
C PRO A 251 -3.38 18.66 -5.82
N HIS A 252 -4.49 18.84 -6.52
CA HIS A 252 -5.80 18.85 -5.90
C HIS A 252 -6.20 17.40 -5.56
N PHE A 253 -6.32 17.10 -4.26
CA PHE A 253 -6.70 15.78 -3.76
C PHE A 253 -8.22 15.63 -3.67
N LEU A 254 -8.72 14.57 -4.29
CA LEU A 254 -10.06 14.03 -4.04
C LEU A 254 -9.92 12.64 -3.42
N PHE A 255 -10.78 12.32 -2.46
CA PHE A 255 -10.76 11.05 -1.76
C PHE A 255 -11.98 10.21 -2.08
N PHE A 256 -11.81 8.90 -2.01
CA PHE A 256 -12.85 7.92 -2.24
C PHE A 256 -14.06 8.19 -1.35
N ALA A 257 -15.24 8.27 -1.98
CA ALA A 257 -16.51 8.60 -1.32
C ALA A 257 -17.50 7.45 -1.40
N SER A 258 -17.67 6.84 -2.58
CA SER A 258 -18.61 5.74 -2.79
C SER A 258 -18.19 4.85 -3.95
N ILE A 259 -18.77 3.65 -3.98
CA ILE A 259 -18.60 2.66 -5.04
C ILE A 259 -19.97 2.12 -5.42
N ASP A 260 -20.27 2.10 -6.72
CA ASP A 260 -21.51 1.59 -7.28
C ASP A 260 -21.19 0.48 -8.28
N GLU A 261 -21.76 -0.71 -8.05
CA GLU A 261 -21.66 -1.84 -8.97
C GLU A 261 -22.79 -1.79 -10.00
N THR A 262 -22.51 -1.18 -11.16
CA THR A 262 -23.50 -1.13 -12.24
C THR A 262 -23.45 -2.42 -13.07
N LYS A 263 -24.22 -3.43 -12.65
CA LYS A 263 -24.30 -4.72 -13.37
C LYS A 263 -24.72 -4.59 -14.84
N MET A 264 -25.48 -3.54 -15.19
CA MET A 264 -25.96 -3.33 -16.57
C MET A 264 -24.83 -3.05 -17.58
N ASN A 265 -23.69 -2.47 -17.15
CA ASN A 265 -22.60 -2.07 -18.06
C ASN A 265 -21.27 -2.82 -17.81
N ASN A 266 -21.27 -3.87 -16.98
CA ASN A 266 -20.08 -4.62 -16.59
C ASN A 266 -18.94 -3.74 -16.05
N GLN A 267 -19.30 -2.70 -15.28
CA GLN A 267 -18.39 -1.67 -14.80
C GLN A 267 -18.62 -1.37 -13.32
N ILE A 268 -17.52 -1.08 -12.63
CA ILE A 268 -17.49 -0.60 -11.26
C ILE A 268 -17.23 0.91 -11.32
N VAL A 269 -18.11 1.70 -10.71
CA VAL A 269 -17.97 3.17 -10.68
C VAL A 269 -17.57 3.60 -9.28
N THR A 270 -16.37 4.15 -9.13
CA THR A 270 -15.94 4.79 -7.88
C THR A 270 -16.06 6.30 -8.00
N THR A 271 -16.64 6.92 -6.97
CA THR A 271 -16.78 8.37 -6.86
C THR A 271 -15.79 8.90 -5.83
N TYR A 272 -15.12 9.99 -6.17
CA TYR A 272 -14.16 10.71 -5.34
C TYR A 272 -14.62 12.14 -5.17
N VAL A 273 -14.44 12.70 -3.98
CA VAL A 273 -14.85 14.07 -3.66
C VAL A 273 -13.69 14.86 -3.07
N ALA A 274 -13.62 16.14 -3.44
CA ALA A 274 -12.70 17.07 -2.82
C ALA A 274 -13.04 17.24 -1.34
N LYS A 275 -12.02 17.48 -0.53
CA LYS A 275 -12.22 17.86 0.86
C LYS A 275 -12.88 19.24 0.91
N SER A 276 -13.98 19.38 1.66
CA SER A 276 -14.44 20.72 2.07
C SER A 276 -13.35 21.37 2.90
N PRO A 277 -12.84 22.57 2.53
CA PRO A 277 -11.77 23.20 3.29
C PRO A 277 -12.21 23.35 4.75
N PRO A 278 -11.32 23.12 5.74
CA PRO A 278 -11.56 23.61 7.09
C PRO A 278 -11.86 25.10 6.97
N ARG A 279 -12.93 25.59 7.61
CA ARG A 279 -13.15 27.03 7.71
C ARG A 279 -11.86 27.66 8.24
N SER A 280 -11.43 28.75 7.60
CA SER A 280 -10.28 29.61 7.91
C SER A 280 -8.89 29.21 7.38
N LEU A 281 -8.62 29.58 6.14
CA LEU A 281 -7.38 30.29 5.79
C LEU A 281 -7.77 31.48 4.88
N PRO A 282 -7.26 32.71 5.12
CA PRO A 282 -7.47 33.82 4.19
C PRO A 282 -6.85 33.47 2.84
N PRO A 283 -7.42 33.90 1.70
CA PRO A 283 -6.81 33.67 0.41
C PRO A 283 -5.46 34.39 0.39
N SER A 284 -4.37 33.62 0.29
CA SER A 284 -3.06 34.19 0.01
C SER A 284 -3.10 34.82 -1.36
N VAL A 285 -2.86 36.13 -1.40
CA VAL A 285 -2.73 36.91 -2.63
C VAL A 285 -1.38 36.55 -3.26
N SER A 286 -1.35 35.49 -4.05
CA SER A 286 -0.28 35.26 -5.00
C SER A 286 -0.89 34.90 -6.35
N SER A 287 -0.72 35.82 -7.29
CA SER A 287 -1.09 35.73 -8.69
C SER A 287 -0.35 34.60 -9.41
N SER A 288 -0.80 33.35 -9.23
CA SER A 288 -0.45 32.26 -10.15
C SER A 288 -1.70 31.90 -10.94
N THR A 289 -1.56 32.01 -12.27
CA THR A 289 -2.57 31.81 -13.31
C THR A 289 -2.92 30.33 -13.51
N CYS A 290 -2.84 29.50 -12.46
CA CYS A 290 -3.33 28.13 -12.58
C CYS A 290 -4.85 28.15 -12.57
N SER A 291 -5.41 27.57 -13.63
CA SER A 291 -6.83 27.56 -13.89
C SER A 291 -7.62 27.07 -12.66
N THR A 292 -8.53 27.90 -12.19
CA THR A 292 -9.37 27.70 -11.00
C THR A 292 -10.53 26.73 -11.25
N TYR A 293 -10.30 25.66 -12.01
CA TYR A 293 -11.31 24.61 -12.12
C TYR A 293 -11.38 23.86 -10.81
N ASN A 294 -12.34 24.23 -9.98
CA ASN A 294 -12.68 23.54 -8.75
C ASN A 294 -13.42 22.24 -9.11
N ILE A 295 -12.68 21.23 -9.54
CA ILE A 295 -13.22 19.87 -9.68
C ILE A 295 -13.45 19.32 -8.28
N THR A 296 -14.70 19.34 -7.85
CA THR A 296 -15.11 18.88 -6.52
C THR A 296 -15.46 17.39 -6.52
N LYS A 297 -15.73 16.82 -7.70
CA LYS A 297 -16.16 15.43 -7.86
C LYS A 297 -15.50 14.77 -9.06
N PHE A 298 -15.07 13.53 -8.87
CA PHE A 298 -14.45 12.74 -9.91
C PHE A 298 -14.99 11.32 -9.91
N ARG A 299 -15.25 10.75 -11.09
CA ARG A 299 -15.71 9.36 -11.25
C ARG A 299 -14.69 8.54 -12.02
N VAL A 300 -14.43 7.34 -11.55
CA VAL A 300 -13.57 6.37 -12.25
C VAL A 300 -14.41 5.15 -12.58
N LEU A 301 -14.57 4.90 -13.88
CA LEU A 301 -15.26 3.72 -14.39
C LEU A 301 -14.20 2.66 -14.64
N SER A 302 -14.27 1.54 -13.92
CA SER A 302 -13.29 0.47 -13.97
C SER A 302 -13.92 -0.84 -14.46
N PRO A 303 -13.17 -1.70 -15.18
CA PRO A 303 -13.69 -3.01 -15.61
C PRO A 303 -13.99 -3.91 -14.41
N MET A 304 -15.05 -4.72 -14.49
CA MET A 304 -15.33 -5.75 -13.47
C MET A 304 -14.30 -6.88 -13.43
N LYS A 305 -13.50 -7.04 -14.50
CA LYS A 305 -12.39 -8.00 -14.50
C LYS A 305 -11.35 -7.56 -13.47
N LYS A 306 -10.85 -8.49 -12.66
CA LYS A 306 -9.75 -8.25 -11.72
C LYS A 306 -8.54 -7.64 -12.42
N HIS A 307 -7.82 -6.79 -11.69
CA HIS A 307 -6.56 -6.22 -12.13
C HIS A 307 -5.53 -7.33 -12.39
N GLY A 308 -4.63 -7.11 -13.35
CA GLY A 308 -3.64 -8.12 -13.72
C GLY A 308 -2.62 -8.36 -12.61
N GLY A 309 -2.25 -9.63 -12.38
CA GLY A 309 -1.19 -10.01 -11.43
C GLY A 309 0.23 -9.62 -11.89
N PRO A 310 1.28 -10.16 -11.27
CA PRO A 310 2.68 -9.86 -11.59
C PRO A 310 3.01 -9.98 -13.07
N GLY A 311 3.84 -9.07 -13.56
CA GLY A 311 4.21 -9.00 -14.98
C GLY A 311 3.13 -8.34 -15.86
N SER A 312 1.97 -7.96 -15.31
CA SER A 312 1.03 -7.08 -15.98
C SER A 312 1.59 -5.65 -16.09
N ARG A 313 0.86 -4.77 -16.77
CA ARG A 313 1.07 -3.32 -16.75
C ARG A 313 -0.03 -2.67 -15.91
N ARG A 314 0.24 -1.50 -15.33
CA ARG A 314 -0.80 -0.62 -14.78
C ARG A 314 -1.89 -0.36 -15.83
N GLU A 315 -3.12 -0.14 -15.38
CA GLU A 315 -4.24 0.15 -16.29
C GLU A 315 -4.02 1.50 -16.99
N CYS A 316 -4.39 1.54 -18.26
CA CYS A 316 -4.48 2.76 -19.04
C CYS A 316 -5.90 3.33 -18.93
N CYS A 317 -6.15 4.48 -19.52
CA CYS A 317 -7.45 5.12 -19.48
C CYS A 317 -7.84 5.69 -20.83
N ASP A 318 -9.15 5.71 -21.05
CA ASP A 318 -9.78 6.37 -22.18
C ASP A 318 -9.96 7.88 -21.91
N THR A 319 -10.50 8.56 -22.90
CA THR A 319 -10.79 10.00 -22.87
C THR A 319 -11.54 10.43 -21.62
N VAL A 320 -11.09 11.55 -21.07
CA VAL A 320 -11.72 12.23 -19.94
C VAL A 320 -13.07 12.81 -20.38
N GLN A 321 -14.13 12.49 -19.65
CA GLN A 321 -15.47 13.01 -19.89
C GLN A 321 -15.80 14.12 -18.88
N VAL A 322 -16.14 15.30 -19.39
CA VAL A 322 -16.65 16.40 -18.57
C VAL A 322 -18.14 16.13 -18.31
N MET A 323 -18.51 15.88 -17.06
CA MET A 323 -19.89 15.52 -16.67
C MET A 323 -20.70 16.73 -16.15
N GLY A 324 -20.06 17.87 -15.99
CA GLY A 324 -20.63 19.11 -15.46
C GLY A 324 -19.54 20.16 -15.24
N MET A 325 -19.89 21.28 -14.60
CA MET A 325 -18.93 22.37 -14.35
C MET A 325 -17.82 22.00 -13.35
N ASP A 326 -18.10 21.12 -12.38
CA ASP A 326 -17.20 20.75 -11.27
C ASP A 326 -16.92 19.23 -11.21
N SER A 327 -17.32 18.50 -12.25
CA SER A 327 -17.39 17.04 -12.24
C SER A 327 -16.74 16.44 -13.49
N MET A 328 -15.80 15.53 -13.29
CA MET A 328 -15.12 14.80 -14.37
C MET A 328 -15.19 13.29 -14.19
N ALA A 329 -15.01 12.56 -15.27
CA ALA A 329 -14.90 11.11 -15.25
C ALA A 329 -13.80 10.59 -16.18
N ILE A 330 -13.21 9.46 -15.80
CA ILE A 330 -12.33 8.67 -16.66
C ILE A 330 -12.79 7.23 -16.67
N LYS A 331 -12.42 6.51 -17.72
CA LYS A 331 -12.64 5.07 -17.82
C LYS A 331 -11.30 4.36 -17.88
N LEU A 332 -11.05 3.46 -16.93
CA LEU A 332 -9.89 2.58 -16.93
C LEU A 332 -10.09 1.41 -17.90
N ARG A 333 -8.99 0.96 -18.48
CA ARG A 333 -8.93 -0.21 -19.37
C ARG A 333 -7.54 -0.83 -19.35
N ASN A 334 -7.44 -2.01 -19.95
CA ASN A 334 -6.13 -2.54 -20.31
C ASN A 334 -5.46 -1.60 -21.32
N CYS A 335 -4.15 -1.45 -21.18
CA CYS A 335 -3.35 -0.79 -22.20
C CYS A 335 -3.39 -1.58 -23.51
N LEU A 336 -3.38 -0.86 -24.63
CA LEU A 336 -3.17 -1.46 -25.94
C LEU A 336 -1.74 -2.02 -26.01
N LYS A 337 -1.52 -2.91 -26.96
CA LYS A 337 -0.19 -3.48 -27.22
C LYS A 337 0.79 -2.33 -27.49
N ASP A 338 1.90 -2.33 -26.75
CA ASP A 338 2.98 -1.33 -26.84
C ASP A 338 2.55 0.14 -26.61
N GLU A 339 1.35 0.38 -26.05
CA GLU A 339 0.86 1.74 -25.76
C GLU A 339 1.78 2.45 -24.77
N ILE A 340 2.12 3.70 -25.04
CA ILE A 340 2.79 4.60 -24.10
C ILE A 340 1.72 5.45 -23.43
N VAL A 341 1.76 5.51 -22.11
CA VAL A 341 0.90 6.41 -21.33
C VAL A 341 1.44 7.82 -21.50
N ALA A 342 0.83 8.60 -22.39
CA ALA A 342 1.25 9.95 -22.78
C ALA A 342 0.07 10.84 -23.22
#